data_AF-A0A5E6TR02-F1
#
_entry.id   AF-A0A5E6TR02-F1
#
_cell.length_a   1.000
_cell.length_b   1.000
_cell.length_c   1.000
_cell.angle_alpha   90.00
_cell.angle_beta   90.00
_cell.angle_gamma   90.00
#
_symmetry.space_group_name_H-M   'P 1'
#
loop_
_entity.id
_entity.type
_entity.pdbx_description
1 polymer ?
#
loop_
_entity_poly.entity_id
_entity_poly.type
_entity_poly.pdbx_seq_one_letter_code
_entity_poly.pdbx_strand_id
1 'polypeptide(L)'
;MNEVNRERLSLYRTGDPIALYGCFPAELGIMETQSGEVRSIDWKAGIVKIYCGADDECRTLVIAAITAVSVHPSECCQTTAHQLREELSREFD
;
A
#
# COMPACT_ATOMS: atom_id res chain seq x y z
N MET A 1 -2.72 7.60 -8.72
CA MET A 1 -2.88 6.15 -9.00
C MET A 1 -3.34 5.91 -10.44
N ASN A 2 -2.71 4.97 -11.15
CA ASN A 2 -3.12 4.53 -12.50
C ASN A 2 -4.24 3.46 -12.43
N GLU A 3 -4.84 3.11 -13.58
CA GLU A 3 -5.95 2.16 -13.68
C GLU A 3 -5.58 0.76 -13.16
N VAL A 4 -4.40 0.26 -13.54
CA VAL A 4 -3.90 -1.06 -13.09
C VAL A 4 -3.85 -1.15 -11.56
N ASN A 5 -3.29 -0.15 -10.88
CA ASN A 5 -3.23 -0.15 -9.42
C ASN A 5 -4.60 0.05 -8.76
N ARG A 6 -5.52 0.74 -9.45
CA ARG A 6 -6.91 0.85 -9.02
C ARG A 6 -7.59 -0.51 -9.03
N GLU A 7 -7.43 -1.26 -10.11
CA GLU A 7 -7.97 -2.61 -10.24
C GLU A 7 -7.35 -3.54 -9.20
N ARG A 8 -6.02 -3.49 -9.00
CA ARG A 8 -5.33 -4.23 -7.93
C ARG A 8 -5.91 -3.90 -6.55
N LEU A 9 -6.05 -2.62 -6.20
CA LEU A 9 -6.61 -2.20 -4.92
C LEU A 9 -8.07 -2.65 -4.75
N SER A 10 -8.84 -2.75 -5.82
CA SER A 10 -10.24 -3.23 -5.79
C SER A 10 -10.39 -4.72 -5.44
N LEU A 11 -9.30 -5.50 -5.53
CA LEU A 11 -9.30 -6.91 -5.15
C LEU A 11 -9.25 -7.11 -3.63
N TYR A 12 -8.76 -6.11 -2.88
CA TYR A 12 -8.60 -6.21 -1.43
C TYR A 12 -9.90 -6.00 -0.68
N ARG A 13 -10.06 -6.76 0.40
CA ARG A 13 -11.17 -6.72 1.34
C ARG A 13 -10.66 -6.37 2.73
N THR A 14 -11.57 -5.95 3.60
CA THR A 14 -11.26 -5.75 5.02
C THR A 14 -10.67 -7.03 5.62
N GLY A 15 -9.52 -6.91 6.26
CA GLY A 15 -8.73 -8.01 6.82
C GLY A 15 -7.60 -8.50 5.91
N ASP A 16 -7.57 -8.11 4.64
CA ASP A 16 -6.49 -8.55 3.75
C ASP A 16 -5.19 -7.78 4.04
N PRO A 17 -4.04 -8.47 4.08
CA PRO A 17 -2.74 -7.81 4.16
C PRO A 17 -2.46 -7.06 2.86
N ILE A 18 -2.02 -5.82 2.94
CA ILE A 18 -1.72 -4.95 1.79
C ILE A 18 -0.39 -4.23 1.98
N ALA A 19 0.31 -4.01 0.87
CA ALA A 19 1.47 -3.12 0.80
C ALA A 19 1.22 -2.05 -0.28
N LEU A 20 1.33 -0.79 0.12
CA LEU A 20 1.06 0.40 -0.67
C LEU A 20 2.36 1.20 -0.84
N TYR A 21 2.66 1.59 -2.07
CA TYR A 21 3.88 2.32 -2.41
C TYR A 21 3.56 3.73 -2.86
N GLY A 22 4.51 4.63 -2.62
CA GLY A 22 4.38 6.03 -2.98
C GLY A 22 3.40 6.79 -2.12
N CYS A 23 3.22 6.41 -0.87
CA CYS A 23 2.52 7.28 0.07
C CYS A 23 3.39 8.53 0.28
N PHE A 24 3.04 9.63 -0.40
CA PHE A 24 3.73 10.90 -0.23
C PHE A 24 3.23 11.58 1.05
N PRO A 25 4.04 11.70 2.12
CA PRO A 25 3.84 12.81 3.04
C PRO A 25 4.07 14.08 2.22
N ALA A 26 3.02 14.90 2.08
CA ALA A 26 3.03 16.13 1.27
C ALA A 26 4.17 17.09 1.62
N GLU A 27 4.81 16.90 2.78
CA GLU A 27 5.81 17.77 3.36
C GLU A 27 7.26 17.38 3.02
N LEU A 28 7.52 16.14 2.58
CA LEU A 28 8.91 15.64 2.47
C LEU A 28 9.31 15.14 1.08
N GLY A 29 8.35 14.87 0.18
CA GLY A 29 8.65 14.35 -1.16
C GLY A 29 9.34 12.98 -1.17
N ILE A 30 9.32 12.27 -0.03
CA ILE A 30 9.90 10.94 0.13
C ILE A 30 8.84 9.89 -0.21
N MET A 31 9.24 8.91 -1.02
CA MET A 31 8.39 7.78 -1.39
C MET A 31 8.43 6.74 -0.26
N GLU A 32 7.39 6.68 0.57
CA GLU A 32 7.33 5.72 1.68
C GLU A 32 6.40 4.55 1.35
N THR A 33 6.83 3.34 1.74
CA THR A 33 6.03 2.12 1.64
C THR A 33 5.24 1.95 2.93
N GLN A 34 3.94 1.75 2.80
CA GLN A 34 3.02 1.53 3.91
C GLN A 34 2.43 0.14 3.81
N SER A 35 2.61 -0.70 4.83
CA SER A 35 2.04 -2.04 4.88
C SER A 35 1.18 -2.24 6.13
N GLY A 36 0.18 -3.10 6.01
CA GLY A 36 -0.74 -3.41 7.09
C GLY A 36 -1.96 -4.18 6.62
N GLU A 37 -2.94 -4.34 7.48
CA GLU A 37 -4.22 -4.98 7.16
C GLU A 37 -5.24 -3.93 6.72
N VAL A 38 -5.94 -4.19 5.61
CA VAL A 38 -7.00 -3.30 5.14
C VAL A 38 -8.12 -3.24 6.18
N ARG A 39 -8.41 -2.03 6.67
CA ARG A 39 -9.58 -1.78 7.52
C ARG A 39 -10.79 -1.38 6.70
N SER A 40 -10.59 -0.47 5.75
CA SER A 40 -11.64 0.01 4.87
C SER A 40 -11.05 0.72 3.65
N ILE A 41 -11.71 0.58 2.51
CA ILE A 41 -11.40 1.34 1.29
C ILE A 41 -12.64 2.18 0.96
N ASP A 42 -12.49 3.51 0.99
CA ASP A 42 -13.56 4.43 0.60
C ASP A 42 -13.20 5.10 -0.73
N TRP A 43 -13.75 4.54 -1.81
CA TRP A 43 -13.55 5.03 -3.16
C TRP A 43 -14.15 6.41 -3.41
N LYS A 44 -15.19 6.79 -2.66
CA LYS A 44 -15.85 8.09 -2.81
C LYS A 44 -15.05 9.19 -2.14
N ALA A 45 -14.52 8.92 -0.95
CA ALA A 45 -13.61 9.82 -0.26
C ALA A 45 -12.18 9.76 -0.81
N GLY A 46 -11.85 8.76 -1.62
CA GLY A 46 -10.52 8.59 -2.22
C GLY A 46 -9.47 8.20 -1.18
N ILE A 47 -9.85 7.42 -0.16
CA ILE A 47 -8.96 7.03 0.94
C ILE A 47 -8.96 5.52 1.17
N VAL A 48 -7.84 5.02 1.68
CA VAL A 48 -7.71 3.67 2.23
C VAL A 48 -7.22 3.77 3.68
N LYS A 49 -7.81 2.96 4.55
CA LYS A 49 -7.37 2.82 5.93
C LYS A 49 -6.73 1.46 6.11
N ILE A 50 -5.53 1.45 6.65
CA ILE A 50 -4.80 0.24 6.98
C ILE A 50 -4.44 0.24 8.47
N TYR A 51 -4.44 -0.92 9.08
CA TYR A 51 -3.93 -1.12 10.43
C TYR A 51 -2.51 -1.67 10.34
N CYS A 52 -1.55 -0.95 10.92
CA CYS A 52 -0.16 -1.33 10.97
C CYS A 52 0.11 -1.98 12.33
N GLY A 53 0.19 -3.32 12.36
CA GLY A 53 0.42 -4.06 13.61
C GLY A 53 1.80 -3.81 14.25
N ALA A 54 2.77 -3.27 13.51
CA ALA A 54 4.08 -2.91 14.04
C ALA A 54 4.01 -1.71 15.01
N ASP A 55 3.12 -0.76 14.72
CA ASP A 55 2.92 0.46 15.51
C ASP A 55 1.62 0.43 16.33
N ASP A 56 0.83 -0.64 16.20
CA ASP A 56 -0.54 -0.76 16.74
C ASP A 56 -1.45 0.42 16.34
N GLU A 57 -1.24 0.98 15.14
CA GLU A 57 -1.89 2.22 14.68
C GLU A 57 -2.71 2.01 13.40
N CYS A 58 -3.83 2.74 13.28
CA CYS A 58 -4.57 2.85 12.01
C CYS A 58 -4.13 4.08 11.22
N ARG A 59 -3.56 3.86 10.04
CA ARG A 59 -3.15 4.92 9.12
C ARG A 59 -4.20 5.13 8.03
N THR A 60 -4.44 6.40 7.70
CA THR A 60 -5.32 6.80 6.58
C THR A 60 -4.46 7.34 5.44
N LEU A 61 -4.61 6.77 4.25
CA LEU A 61 -3.81 7.08 3.07
C LEU A 61 -4.72 7.55 1.95
N VAL A 62 -4.28 8.56 1.21
CA VAL A 62 -5.01 9.09 0.06
C VAL A 62 -4.71 8.22 -1.15
N ILE A 63 -5.74 7.68 -1.79
CA ILE A 63 -5.62 6.81 -2.96
C ILE A 63 -4.88 7.49 -4.11
N ALA A 64 -5.06 8.81 -4.29
CA ALA A 64 -4.36 9.57 -5.32
C ALA A 64 -2.84 9.58 -5.12
N ALA A 65 -2.36 9.55 -3.87
CA ALA A 65 -0.94 9.52 -3.54
C ALA A 65 -0.32 8.15 -3.88
N ILE A 66 -1.08 7.07 -3.77
CA ILE A 66 -0.59 5.70 -4.02
C ILE A 66 -0.14 5.56 -5.48
N THR A 67 1.13 5.20 -5.67
CA THR A 67 1.74 4.99 -6.98
C THR A 67 1.73 3.53 -7.39
N ALA A 68 1.84 2.60 -6.44
CA ALA A 68 1.73 1.17 -6.70
C ALA A 68 1.08 0.39 -5.54
N VAL A 69 0.43 -0.71 -5.87
CA VAL A 69 -0.21 -1.65 -4.93
C VAL A 69 0.39 -3.03 -5.20
N SER A 70 1.08 -3.59 -4.20
CA SER A 70 1.72 -4.91 -4.35
C SER A 70 0.84 -6.00 -3.78
N VAL A 71 0.63 -7.04 -4.60
CA VAL A 71 -0.09 -8.25 -4.26
C VAL A 71 0.90 -9.24 -3.64
N HIS A 72 0.98 -9.29 -2.32
CA HIS A 72 1.72 -10.36 -1.64
C HIS A 72 0.77 -11.11 -0.69
N PRO A 73 0.31 -12.32 -1.06
CA PRO A 73 -0.69 -13.06 -0.30
C PRO A 73 -0.16 -13.77 0.96
N SER A 74 1.10 -13.61 1.39
CA SER A 74 1.60 -14.43 2.52
C SER A 74 2.80 -13.94 3.34
N GLU A 75 3.46 -12.82 3.04
CA GLU A 75 4.71 -12.45 3.76
C GLU A 75 4.69 -11.05 4.39
N CYS A 76 3.53 -10.61 4.88
CA CYS A 76 3.34 -9.25 5.42
C CYS A 76 4.05 -8.94 6.76
N CYS A 77 4.95 -9.80 7.26
CA CYS A 77 5.61 -9.57 8.54
C CYS A 77 7.15 -9.50 8.51
N GLN A 78 7.86 -9.77 7.40
CA GLN A 78 9.34 -9.77 7.42
C GLN A 78 10.05 -9.21 6.18
N THR A 79 9.34 -8.77 5.14
CA THR A 79 10.01 -8.29 3.93
C THR A 79 10.57 -6.88 4.16
N THR A 80 11.88 -6.79 4.39
CA THR A 80 12.60 -5.52 4.43
C THR A 80 12.48 -4.79 3.08
N ALA A 81 12.48 -3.45 3.11
CA ALA A 81 12.35 -2.59 1.93
C ALA A 81 13.33 -2.92 0.78
N HIS A 82 14.42 -3.65 1.07
CA HIS A 82 15.39 -4.13 0.09
C HIS A 82 14.83 -5.20 -0.85
N GLN A 83 14.15 -6.23 -0.33
CA GLN A 83 13.61 -7.32 -1.16
C GLN A 83 12.46 -6.84 -2.05
N LEU A 84 11.64 -5.92 -1.56
CA LEU A 84 10.52 -5.35 -2.32
C LEU A 84 11.01 -4.46 -3.48
N ARG A 85 12.20 -3.84 -3.34
CA ARG A 85 12.81 -3.04 -4.40
C ARG A 85 13.24 -3.90 -5.59
N GLU A 86 13.70 -5.12 -5.34
CA GLU A 86 14.11 -6.06 -6.41
C GLU A 86 12.89 -6.60 -7.18
N GLU A 87 11.80 -6.94 -6.49
CA GLU A 87 10.54 -7.38 -7.12
C GLU A 87 9.93 -6.28 -7.99
N LEU A 88 9.86 -5.05 -7.47
CA LEU A 88 9.40 -3.89 -8.25
C LEU A 88 10.32 -3.62 -9.45
N SER A 89 11.63 -3.75 -9.29
CA SER A 89 12.56 -3.58 -10.41
C SER A 89 12.40 -4.67 -11.48
N ARG A 90 11.83 -5.83 -11.14
CA ARG A 90 11.55 -6.94 -12.06
C ARG A 90 10.20 -6.79 -12.77
N GLU A 91 9.22 -6.14 -12.15
CA GLU A 91 7.93 -5.79 -12.79
C GLU A 91 8.05 -4.62 -13.79
N PHE A 92 9.10 -3.80 -13.67
CA PHE A 92 9.32 -2.59 -14.48
C PHE A 92 10.44 -2.73 -15.54
N ASP A 93 10.98 -3.94 -15.79
CA ASP A 93 11.94 -4.26 -16.86
C ASP A 93 11.23 -4.74 -18.14
#